data_AF-A0A1I6TKM5-F1
#
_entry.id   AF-A0A1I6TKM5-F1
#
_cell.length_a   1.000
_cell.length_b   1.000
_cell.length_c   1.000
_cell.angle_alpha   90.00
_cell.angle_beta   90.00
_cell.angle_gamma   90.00
#
_symmetry.space_group_name_H-M   'P 1'
#
loop_
_entity.id
_entity.type
_entity.pdbx_description
1 polymer ?
#
loop_
_entity_poly.entity_id
_entity_poly.type
_entity_poly.pdbx_seq_one_letter_code
_entity_poly.pdbx_strand_id
1 'polypeptide(L)'
;MYDASLKAEGYIRVTGNQLYVVDYDCLTMAAQFESNKVPDKNCSNYKINIENGVYKVEVLQFYNVDNDKYVGTNEKDILLNFIKVPAFQQTVNRVFWCSF
;
A
#
# COMPACT_ATOMS: atom_id res chain seq x y z
N MET A 1 -0.09 26.12 -11.20
CA MET A 1 0.19 24.74 -11.67
C MET A 1 -0.13 23.84 -10.48
N TYR A 2 -1.06 22.90 -10.61
CA TYR A 2 -1.63 22.16 -9.48
C TYR A 2 -0.65 21.09 -8.99
N ASP A 3 0.05 21.35 -7.87
CA ASP A 3 0.70 20.31 -7.07
C ASP A 3 -0.40 19.57 -6.31
N ALA A 4 -1.04 18.60 -6.97
CA ALA A 4 -1.98 17.71 -6.33
C ALA A 4 -1.22 16.48 -5.80
N SER A 5 -1.42 16.17 -4.52
CA SER A 5 -0.98 14.90 -3.95
C SER A 5 -1.51 13.75 -4.81
N LEU A 6 -0.63 12.81 -5.17
CA LEU A 6 -1.04 11.62 -5.91
C LEU A 6 -1.99 10.82 -5.03
N LYS A 7 -3.23 10.69 -5.49
CA LYS A 7 -4.26 9.87 -4.84
C LYS A 7 -4.54 8.65 -5.70
N ALA A 8 -4.39 7.47 -5.11
CA ALA A 8 -4.84 6.21 -5.69
C ALA A 8 -5.93 5.58 -4.82
N GLU A 9 -6.88 4.90 -5.46
CA GLU A 9 -7.97 4.24 -4.76
C GLU A 9 -8.15 2.82 -5.28
N GLY A 10 -8.48 1.89 -4.39
CA GLY A 10 -8.73 0.50 -4.73
C GLY A 10 -9.58 -0.23 -3.71
N TYR A 11 -9.83 -1.52 -3.95
CA TYR A 11 -10.61 -2.37 -3.06
C TYR A 11 -9.82 -3.63 -2.75
N ILE A 12 -9.81 -4.02 -1.48
CA ILE A 12 -9.19 -5.27 -1.00
C ILE A 12 -10.18 -6.08 -0.19
N ARG A 13 -9.95 -7.38 -0.10
CA ARG A 13 -10.63 -8.27 0.83
C ARG A 13 -9.62 -8.76 1.86
N VAL A 14 -9.88 -8.46 3.13
CA VAL A 14 -9.07 -8.95 4.25
C VAL A 14 -9.61 -10.29 4.70
N THR A 15 -8.68 -11.23 4.90
CA THR A 15 -8.93 -12.56 5.48
C THR A 15 -7.91 -12.83 6.59
N GLY A 16 -8.23 -13.73 7.52
CA GLY A 16 -7.33 -14.04 8.65
C GLY A 16 -7.16 -12.92 9.70
N ASN A 17 -8.02 -11.90 9.70
CA ASN A 17 -8.02 -10.75 10.61
C ASN A 17 -6.68 -9.99 10.65
N GLN A 18 -5.96 -9.97 9.52
CA GLN A 18 -4.65 -9.32 9.43
C GLN A 18 -4.36 -8.87 8.00
N LEU A 19 -3.58 -7.79 7.88
CA LEU A 19 -3.01 -7.29 6.64
C LEU A 19 -1.51 -7.08 6.85
N TYR A 20 -0.71 -7.35 5.82
CA TYR A 20 0.74 -7.12 5.84
C TYR A 20 1.11 -6.09 4.78
N VAL A 21 1.91 -5.10 5.15
CA VAL A 21 2.45 -4.09 4.23
C VAL A 21 3.93 -4.38 3.97
N VAL A 22 4.24 -5.07 2.89
CA VAL A 22 5.62 -5.48 2.60
C VAL A 22 6.24 -4.65 1.50
N ASP A 23 7.49 -4.25 1.68
CA ASP A 23 8.32 -3.68 0.61
C ASP A 23 8.77 -4.78 -0.37
N TYR A 24 9.05 -4.43 -1.62
CA TYR A 24 9.57 -5.32 -2.65
C TYR A 24 10.90 -5.98 -2.24
N ASP A 25 11.74 -5.28 -1.48
CA ASP A 25 12.96 -5.83 -0.89
C ASP A 25 12.65 -7.04 0.03
N CYS A 26 11.49 -7.03 0.71
CA CYS A 26 11.05 -8.17 1.52
C CYS A 26 10.65 -9.37 0.66
N LEU A 27 10.08 -9.14 -0.53
CA LEU A 27 9.64 -10.20 -1.44
C LEU A 27 10.82 -10.86 -2.17
N THR A 28 11.81 -10.08 -2.59
CA THR A 28 12.99 -10.59 -3.31
C THR A 28 13.93 -11.39 -2.40
N MET A 29 14.04 -11.01 -1.12
CA MET A 29 14.77 -11.81 -0.13
C MET A 29 14.14 -13.19 0.10
N ALA A 30 12.81 -13.29 0.02
CA ALA A 30 12.09 -14.56 0.16
C ALA A 30 12.13 -15.43 -1.11
N ALA A 31 12.20 -14.80 -2.29
CA ALA A 31 12.24 -15.50 -3.57
C ALA A 31 13.61 -16.12 -3.90
N GLN A 32 14.69 -15.65 -3.28
CA GLN A 32 16.07 -16.12 -3.58
C GLN A 32 16.48 -17.40 -2.84
N PHE A 33 15.64 -17.94 -1.95
CA PHE A 33 15.98 -19.15 -1.19
C PHE A 33 14.77 -20.10 -1.16
N GLU A 34 14.96 -21.34 -1.61
CA GLU A 34 13.90 -22.37 -1.75
C GLU A 34 13.17 -22.73 -0.43
N SER A 35 13.62 -22.26 0.73
CA SER A 35 13.05 -22.62 2.04
C SER A 35 13.25 -21.58 3.14
N ASN A 36 13.37 -20.29 2.83
CA ASN A 36 13.36 -19.26 3.87
C ASN A 36 12.02 -18.55 3.92
N LYS A 37 11.37 -18.62 5.10
CA LYS A 37 10.29 -17.68 5.44
C LYS A 37 10.87 -16.27 5.35
N VAL A 38 10.09 -15.32 4.82
CA VAL A 38 10.41 -13.89 4.79
C VAL A 38 11.01 -13.49 6.15
N PRO A 39 12.14 -12.75 6.23
CA PRO A 39 12.81 -12.45 7.50
C PRO A 39 11.82 -11.92 8.55
N ASP A 40 11.49 -12.81 9.49
CA ASP A 40 10.35 -12.73 10.40
C ASP A 40 10.40 -11.50 11.32
N LYS A 41 11.62 -11.00 11.58
CA LYS A 41 11.86 -9.84 12.46
C LYS A 41 11.44 -8.49 11.86
N ASN A 42 11.48 -8.33 10.53
CA ASN A 42 11.04 -7.09 9.90
C ASN A 42 9.54 -7.17 9.53
N CYS A 43 9.06 -8.33 9.09
CA CYS A 43 7.67 -8.51 8.66
C CYS A 43 6.63 -8.37 9.79
N SER A 44 6.98 -8.71 11.03
CA SER A 44 6.09 -8.50 12.18
C SER A 44 5.74 -7.02 12.40
N ASN A 45 6.65 -6.10 12.07
CA ASN A 45 6.42 -4.65 12.22
C ASN A 45 5.44 -4.10 11.18
N TYR A 46 5.20 -4.84 10.11
CA TYR A 46 4.29 -4.42 9.04
C TYR A 46 2.93 -5.13 9.10
N LYS A 47 2.63 -5.81 10.20
CA LYS A 47 1.35 -6.45 10.44
C LYS A 47 0.36 -5.42 10.99
N ILE A 48 -0.76 -5.26 10.29
CA ILE A 48 -1.90 -4.48 10.74
C ILE A 48 -2.99 -5.48 11.15
N ASN A 49 -3.37 -5.45 12.43
CA ASN A 49 -4.54 -6.18 12.91
C ASN A 49 -5.80 -5.45 12.44
N ILE A 50 -6.54 -6.07 11.51
CA ILE A 50 -7.76 -5.50 10.94
C ILE A 50 -8.74 -6.63 10.64
N GLU A 51 -10.01 -6.43 10.98
CA GLU A 51 -11.03 -7.47 10.84
C GLU A 51 -11.19 -7.96 9.41
N ASN A 52 -11.66 -9.21 9.27
CA ASN A 52 -12.15 -9.71 8.00
C ASN A 52 -13.24 -8.81 7.43
N GLY A 53 -13.17 -8.57 6.13
CA GLY A 53 -14.11 -7.70 5.46
C GLY A 53 -13.62 -7.22 4.11
N VAL A 54 -14.43 -6.37 3.49
CA VAL A 54 -14.05 -5.66 2.27
C VAL A 54 -13.74 -4.22 2.65
N TYR A 55 -12.65 -3.69 2.10
CA TYR A 55 -12.20 -2.34 2.37
C TYR A 55 -11.97 -1.59 1.07
N LYS A 56 -12.44 -0.34 1.01
CA LYS A 56 -11.91 0.68 0.11
C LYS A 56 -10.60 1.17 0.70
N VAL A 57 -9.54 1.12 -0.09
CA VAL A 57 -8.22 1.62 0.26
C VAL A 57 -7.99 2.92 -0.48
N GLU A 58 -7.60 3.96 0.24
CA GLU A 58 -7.15 5.21 -0.35
C GLU A 58 -5.68 5.43 0.03
N VAL A 59 -4.85 5.65 -0.97
CA VAL A 59 -3.43 5.94 -0.83
C VAL A 59 -3.23 7.41 -1.17
N LEU A 60 -2.71 8.19 -0.24
CA LEU A 60 -2.33 9.58 -0.46
C LEU A 60 -0.82 9.70 -0.29
N GLN A 61 -0.14 10.18 -1.32
CA GLN A 61 1.29 10.46 -1.28
C GLN A 61 1.53 11.96 -1.12
N PHE A 62 2.30 12.33 -0.11
CA PHE A 62 2.68 13.71 0.19
C PHE A 62 4.11 14.03 -0.24
N TYR A 63 5.01 13.04 -0.28
CA TYR A 63 6.37 13.23 -0.77
C TYR A 63 6.52 12.81 -2.24
N ASN A 64 6.91 13.75 -3.09
CA ASN A 64 7.21 13.53 -4.51
C ASN A 64 8.71 13.24 -4.67
N VAL A 65 9.04 11.98 -4.93
CA VAL A 65 10.42 11.49 -5.10
C VAL A 65 11.10 12.06 -6.35
N ASP A 66 10.35 12.31 -7.42
CA ASP A 66 10.90 12.80 -8.70
C ASP A 66 11.38 14.25 -8.60
N ASN A 67 10.74 15.03 -7.73
CA ASN A 67 10.99 16.46 -7.57
C ASN A 67 11.59 16.84 -6.21
N ASP A 68 11.85 15.87 -5.34
CA ASP A 68 12.33 16.04 -3.96
C ASP A 68 11.54 17.09 -3.17
N LYS A 69 10.20 16.99 -3.19
CA LYS A 69 9.30 17.98 -2.59
C LYS A 69 8.10 17.36 -1.89
N TYR A 70 7.66 18.04 -0.83
CA TYR A 70 6.41 17.72 -0.15
C TYR A 70 5.24 18.56 -0.68
N VAL A 71 4.07 17.94 -0.80
CA VAL A 71 2.81 18.56 -1.20
C VAL A 71 1.82 18.45 -0.03
N GLY A 72 1.34 19.59 0.47
CA GLY A 72 0.34 19.66 1.54
C GLY A 72 0.90 19.57 2.97
N THR A 73 1.68 18.52 3.29
CA THR A 73 2.35 18.35 4.60
C THR A 73 3.69 17.65 4.44
N ASN A 74 4.62 17.88 5.37
CA ASN A 74 5.91 17.20 5.49
C ASN A 74 6.02 16.29 6.72
N GLU A 75 4.91 16.07 7.44
CA GLU A 75 4.91 15.22 8.63
C GLU A 75 4.93 13.72 8.29
N LYS A 76 4.46 13.36 7.09
CA LYS A 76 4.29 11.98 6.63
C LYS A 76 4.51 11.92 5.12
N ASP A 77 5.09 10.83 4.65
CA ASP A 77 5.33 10.65 3.22
C ASP A 77 4.11 10.05 2.51
N ILE A 78 3.41 9.11 3.16
CA ILE A 78 2.25 8.38 2.64
C ILE A 78 1.20 8.17 3.74
N LEU A 79 -0.08 8.25 3.39
CA LEU A 79 -1.21 7.86 4.22
C LEU A 79 -2.04 6.76 3.52
N LEU A 80 -2.31 5.67 4.24
CA LEU A 80 -3.17 4.58 3.81
C LEU A 80 -4.45 4.58 4.64
N ASN A 81 -5.58 4.85 4.02
CA ASN A 81 -6.89 4.80 4.67
C ASN A 81 -7.64 3.52 4.29
N PHE A 82 -8.05 2.76 5.30
CA PHE A 82 -8.84 1.53 5.13
C PHE A 82 -10.28 1.75 5.58
N ILE A 83 -11.20 1.89 4.64
CA ILE A 83 -12.62 2.17 4.91
C ILE A 83 -13.42 0.89 4.66
N LYS A 84 -14.02 0.31 5.70
CA LYS A 84 -14.84 -0.90 5.58
C LYS A 84 -16.08 -0.61 4.74
N VAL A 85 -16.36 -1.43 3.73
CA VAL A 85 -17.48 -1.27 2.81
C VAL A 85 -18.29 -2.58 2.67
N PRO A 86 -19.58 -2.51 2.36
CA PRO A 86 -20.44 -3.71 2.33
C PRO A 86 -20.14 -4.65 1.15
N ALA A 87 -19.58 -4.14 0.05
CA ALA A 87 -19.34 -4.92 -1.17
C ALA A 87 -18.03 -4.55 -1.84
N PHE A 88 -17.42 -5.53 -2.51
CA PHE A 88 -16.22 -5.34 -3.31
C PHE A 88 -16.60 -4.70 -4.65
N GLN A 89 -15.97 -3.58 -4.99
CA GLN A 89 -16.11 -2.97 -6.30
C GLN A 89 -14.90 -3.35 -7.14
N GLN A 90 -15.16 -3.70 -8.40
CA GLN A 90 -14.11 -4.13 -9.31
C GLN A 90 -13.11 -2.98 -9.50
N THR A 91 -11.88 -3.20 -9.06
CA THR A 91 -10.78 -2.26 -9.28
C THR A 91 -10.47 -2.26 -10.78
N VAL A 92 -10.43 -1.07 -11.38
CA VAL A 92 -10.16 -0.92 -12.81
C VAL A 92 -8.80 -1.55 -13.11
N ASN A 93 -8.77 -2.52 -14.04
CA ASN A 93 -7.60 -3.33 -14.37
C ASN A 93 -6.57 -2.57 -15.22
N ARG A 94 -6.34 -1.28 -14.93
CA ARG A 94 -5.41 -0.43 -15.68
C ARG A 94 -4.17 -0.20 -14.83
N VAL A 95 -3.19 -1.06 -15.05
CA VAL A 95 -1.83 -0.83 -14.57
C VAL A 95 -1.19 0.19 -15.51
N PHE A 96 -0.98 1.41 -15.03
CA PHE A 96 -0.23 2.43 -15.76
C PHE A 96 1.25 2.26 -15.45
N TRP A 97 2.00 1.59 -16.33
CA TRP A 97 3.45 1.63 -16.34
C TRP A 97 3.88 2.78 -17.25
N CYS A 98 4.32 3.89 -16.65
CA CYS A 98 4.84 5.08 -17.34
C CYS A 98 3.80 5.89 -18.14
N SER A 99 3.50 7.10 -17.70
CA SER A 99 2.92 8.14 -18.54
C SER A 99 4.03 9.11 -18.92
N PHE A 100 4.39 9.12 -20.22
CA PHE A 100 5.35 10.04 -20.82
C PHE A 100 4.83 11.48 -20.85
#